data_AF-A0A2Z3RC59-F1
#
_entry.id   AF-A0A2Z3RC59-F1
#
_cell.length_a   1.000
_cell.length_b   1.000
_cell.length_c   1.000
_cell.angle_alpha   90.00
_cell.angle_beta   90.00
_cell.angle_gamma   90.00
#
_symmetry.space_group_name_H-M   'P 1'
#
loop_
_entity.id
_entity.type
_entity.pdbx_description
1 polymer ?
#
loop_
_entity_poly.entity_id
_entity_poly.type
_entity_poly.pdbx_seq_one_letter_code
_entity_poly.pdbx_strand_id
1 'polypeptide(L)'
;MPPEPAGLPSLRSHSPTDRGTVRRPWPNVPSRGPSANSPLITNREPSTTMSTPSPSRHEPQREAEPYTILRAPVTLDPSAPRRYPWAWQKYLDACANHWMPQEISMERDIALWKRPHGLSEDERRIVKRNLGFFTTADSLAANNIVLGTYRQIRAPECRQYLIRQAFEEAIHTHSYQYIVESLGLDEGEVFNAYREIPSIRDKDAFLLPHIEVLAAPRFQTGTRETDAALLRSLIVFAAMMEGLFFYVGFAQILALGRQNKMVGAAEQYQYILRDESMHCNFGIDLANQIKIENPELWSPDFQAEILGLMRTAVDLECAYATDTMPRGVLGLNANQMHQYVTYIANRRCAQLDLPEIHPGTPNPFPWMSEMLDLKKEKNFFETRVTEYRTGGGLTWD
;
A
#
# COMPACT_ATOMS: atom_id res chain seq x y z
N MET A 1 -60.66 7.83 -10.66
CA MET A 1 -59.56 8.30 -11.53
C MET A 1 -58.79 9.36 -10.77
N PRO A 2 -57.52 9.11 -10.39
CA PRO A 2 -56.62 10.15 -9.91
C PRO A 2 -55.84 10.77 -11.10
N PRO A 3 -55.39 12.04 -10.99
CA PRO A 3 -54.82 12.82 -12.10
C PRO A 3 -53.34 12.49 -12.39
N GLU A 4 -52.93 12.75 -13.63
CA GLU A 4 -51.59 12.56 -14.20
C GLU A 4 -50.47 13.42 -13.56
N PRO A 5 -49.21 12.99 -13.64
CA PRO A 5 -48.05 13.72 -13.14
C PRO A 5 -47.54 14.80 -14.12
N ALA A 6 -46.97 15.87 -13.56
CA ALA A 6 -46.39 16.99 -14.28
C ALA A 6 -45.14 16.58 -15.11
N GLY A 7 -45.09 17.06 -16.35
CA GLY A 7 -44.06 16.75 -17.34
C GLY A 7 -42.70 17.45 -17.11
N LEU A 8 -41.64 16.74 -17.50
CA LEU A 8 -40.26 17.22 -17.65
C LEU A 8 -40.11 17.99 -18.98
N PRO A 9 -39.33 19.08 -19.06
CA PRO A 9 -39.06 19.75 -20.32
C PRO A 9 -38.00 19.03 -21.17
N SER A 10 -38.28 18.95 -22.47
CA SER A 10 -37.53 18.27 -23.52
C SER A 10 -36.14 18.87 -23.80
N LEU A 11 -35.12 18.00 -23.88
CA LEU A 11 -33.83 18.30 -24.50
C LEU A 11 -33.96 18.26 -26.02
N ARG A 12 -33.72 19.39 -26.70
CA ARG A 12 -33.57 19.44 -28.16
C ARG A 12 -32.14 19.10 -28.56
N SER A 13 -32.04 18.10 -29.42
CA SER A 13 -30.87 17.62 -30.15
C SER A 13 -30.37 18.63 -31.18
N HIS A 14 -29.07 18.95 -31.19
CA HIS A 14 -28.34 19.45 -32.37
C HIS A 14 -26.93 18.81 -32.43
N SER A 15 -26.57 18.31 -33.60
CA SER A 15 -25.22 17.86 -34.02
C SER A 15 -24.96 18.43 -35.42
N PRO A 16 -23.76 18.30 -36.01
CA PRO A 16 -22.53 19.00 -35.62
C PRO A 16 -21.91 19.74 -36.83
N THR A 17 -21.22 20.87 -36.61
CA THR A 17 -20.28 21.42 -37.61
C THR A 17 -19.08 22.09 -36.95
N ASP A 18 -17.93 21.42 -37.08
CA ASP A 18 -16.63 21.92 -37.54
C ASP A 18 -16.19 23.35 -37.15
N ARG A 19 -15.12 23.44 -36.34
CA ARG A 19 -13.93 24.31 -36.55
C ARG A 19 -13.08 24.45 -35.28
N GLY A 20 -11.76 24.29 -35.46
CA GLY A 20 -10.79 25.24 -34.92
C GLY A 20 -10.17 24.93 -33.57
N THR A 21 -9.06 24.19 -33.61
CA THR A 21 -8.02 24.17 -32.58
C THR A 21 -7.53 25.58 -32.24
N VAL A 22 -7.72 26.02 -30.98
CA VAL A 22 -7.03 27.20 -30.43
C VAL A 22 -6.32 26.80 -29.14
N ARG A 23 -5.02 26.53 -29.28
CA ARG A 23 -4.07 26.44 -28.16
C ARG A 23 -3.82 27.85 -27.62
N ARG A 24 -4.02 28.07 -26.31
CA ARG A 24 -3.56 29.28 -25.61
C ARG A 24 -2.08 29.09 -25.22
N PRO A 25 -1.18 30.08 -25.45
CA PRO A 25 0.23 29.97 -25.08
C PRO A 25 0.48 30.33 -23.62
N TRP A 26 1.46 29.65 -23.02
CA TRP A 26 2.07 29.94 -21.72
C TRP A 26 2.98 31.18 -21.83
N PRO A 27 3.18 31.97 -20.75
CA PRO A 27 4.04 33.15 -20.79
C PRO A 27 5.54 32.80 -20.86
N ASN A 28 6.26 33.55 -21.70
CA ASN A 28 7.69 33.44 -21.99
C ASN A 28 8.59 33.59 -20.74
N VAL A 29 9.51 32.64 -20.56
CA VAL A 29 10.71 32.77 -19.72
C VAL A 29 11.89 33.14 -20.64
N PRO A 30 12.69 34.19 -20.38
CA PRO A 30 13.80 34.54 -21.27
C PRO A 30 14.98 33.58 -21.10
N SER A 31 15.39 32.97 -22.21
CA SER A 31 16.62 32.19 -22.36
C SER A 31 17.85 33.10 -22.37
N ARG A 32 18.81 32.89 -21.46
CA ARG A 32 20.17 33.43 -21.59
C ARG A 32 21.09 32.39 -22.22
N GLY A 33 21.47 32.64 -23.48
CA GLY A 33 22.60 32.00 -24.16
C GLY A 33 23.90 32.80 -23.99
N PRO A 34 25.05 32.25 -24.42
CA PRO A 34 26.36 32.52 -23.84
C PRO A 34 26.99 33.82 -24.37
N SER A 35 27.60 34.60 -23.48
CA SER A 35 28.44 35.74 -23.83
C SER A 35 29.90 35.39 -23.55
N ALA A 36 30.68 35.37 -24.62
CA ALA A 36 32.13 35.35 -24.60
C ALA A 36 32.67 36.73 -24.22
N ASN A 37 33.54 36.78 -23.22
CA ASN A 37 34.56 37.81 -23.05
C ASN A 37 35.62 37.30 -22.07
N SER A 38 36.76 36.90 -22.61
CA SER A 38 37.98 36.58 -21.86
C SER A 38 38.74 37.86 -21.48
N PRO A 39 39.31 37.93 -20.28
CA PRO A 39 40.57 38.62 -20.06
C PRO A 39 41.69 37.63 -19.71
N LEU A 40 42.91 38.01 -20.09
CA LEU A 40 44.13 37.22 -20.10
C LEU A 40 44.49 36.61 -18.73
N ILE A 41 44.89 35.34 -18.75
CA ILE A 41 45.63 34.69 -17.67
C ILE A 41 47.04 35.30 -17.63
N THR A 42 47.37 35.99 -16.55
CA THR A 42 48.75 36.29 -16.19
C THR A 42 49.12 35.43 -14.99
N ASN A 43 50.20 34.64 -15.13
CA ASN A 43 50.79 33.87 -14.05
C ASN A 43 51.19 34.80 -12.91
N ARG A 44 50.57 34.65 -11.74
CA ARG A 44 51.13 35.10 -10.46
C ARG A 44 51.06 33.97 -9.45
N GLU A 45 52.23 33.61 -8.94
CA GLU A 45 52.43 32.68 -7.84
C GLU A 45 51.64 33.13 -6.60
N PRO A 46 51.04 32.19 -5.83
CA PRO A 46 50.29 32.54 -4.63
C PRO A 46 51.24 32.96 -3.50
N SER A 47 51.10 34.21 -3.05
CA SER A 47 51.65 34.68 -1.78
C SER A 47 50.86 34.06 -0.62
N THR A 48 51.53 33.18 0.13
CA THR A 48 51.02 32.58 1.37
C THR A 48 50.89 33.66 2.44
N THR A 49 49.68 34.20 2.60
CA THR A 49 49.27 34.85 3.85
C THR A 49 48.26 33.93 4.51
N MET A 50 48.70 33.22 5.56
CA MET A 50 47.83 32.42 6.40
C MET A 50 46.83 33.35 7.09
N SER A 51 45.61 33.42 6.56
CA SER A 51 44.46 33.83 7.35
C SER A 51 44.09 32.66 8.24
N THR A 52 44.23 32.84 9.55
CA THR A 52 43.75 31.89 10.54
C THR A 52 42.25 31.68 10.36
N PRO A 53 41.75 30.44 10.22
CA PRO A 53 40.32 30.21 10.21
C PRO A 53 39.79 30.63 11.58
N SER A 54 38.83 31.56 11.59
CA SER A 54 38.06 31.83 12.80
C SER A 54 37.42 30.51 13.26
N PRO A 55 37.45 30.17 14.55
CA PRO A 55 36.83 28.95 15.02
C PRO A 55 35.35 29.03 14.66
N SER A 56 34.89 28.10 13.82
CA SER A 56 33.45 27.94 13.59
C SER A 56 32.84 27.72 14.97
N ARG A 57 31.97 28.64 15.39
CA ARG A 57 31.12 28.38 16.54
C ARG A 57 30.38 27.08 16.22
N HIS A 58 30.69 26.01 16.95
CA HIS A 58 29.77 24.91 17.08
C HIS A 58 28.51 25.53 17.69
N GLU A 59 27.54 25.86 16.85
CA GLU A 59 26.19 26.06 17.34
C GLU A 59 25.83 24.77 18.08
N PRO A 60 25.41 24.84 19.35
CA PRO A 60 24.94 23.66 20.03
C PRO A 60 23.84 23.06 19.15
N GLN A 61 23.97 21.79 18.77
CA GLN A 61 22.87 21.04 18.16
C GLN A 61 21.67 21.26 19.08
N ARG A 62 20.68 22.03 18.64
CA ARG A 62 19.47 22.24 19.41
C ARG A 62 18.88 20.85 19.65
N GLU A 63 18.82 20.44 20.91
CA GLU A 63 18.03 19.27 21.28
C GLU A 63 16.62 19.50 20.74
N ALA A 64 16.18 18.59 19.87
CA ALA A 64 14.83 18.64 19.32
C ALA A 64 13.84 18.65 20.49
N GLU A 65 12.82 19.52 20.46
CA GLU A 65 11.76 19.45 21.46
C GLU A 65 11.18 18.02 21.48
N PRO A 66 10.99 17.41 22.66
CA PRO A 66 10.54 16.03 22.75
C PRO A 66 9.10 15.92 22.24
N TYR A 67 8.91 15.38 21.03
CA TYR A 67 7.61 15.03 20.46
C TYR A 67 7.35 13.52 20.54
N THR A 68 6.09 13.11 20.56
CA THR A 68 5.63 11.71 20.54
C THR A 68 4.87 11.40 19.24
N ILE A 69 4.47 10.14 19.03
CA ILE A 69 3.66 9.75 17.87
C ILE A 69 2.35 10.56 17.79
N LEU A 70 1.72 10.83 18.94
CA LEU A 70 0.43 11.53 19.02
C LEU A 70 0.55 13.02 19.35
N ARG A 71 1.73 13.49 19.78
CA ARG A 71 1.94 14.87 20.23
C ARG A 71 3.23 15.43 19.64
N ALA A 72 3.13 16.29 18.63
CA ALA A 72 4.24 17.09 18.13
C ALA A 72 3.78 18.52 17.84
N PRO A 73 4.69 19.52 17.93
CA PRO A 73 4.43 20.85 17.42
C PRO A 73 4.19 20.81 15.90
N VAL A 74 3.38 21.74 15.39
CA VAL A 74 3.01 21.80 13.96
C VAL A 74 4.24 22.09 13.08
N THR A 75 5.19 22.83 13.61
CA THR A 75 6.49 23.13 12.98
C THR A 75 7.57 22.33 13.68
N LEU A 76 8.19 21.41 12.95
CA LEU A 76 9.42 20.73 13.37
C LEU A 76 10.56 21.25 12.51
N ASP A 77 11.72 21.46 13.15
CA ASP A 77 12.94 21.83 12.46
C ASP A 77 13.39 20.65 11.57
N PRO A 78 13.47 20.81 10.23
CA PRO A 78 13.90 19.73 9.33
C PRO A 78 15.34 19.24 9.58
N SER A 79 16.16 20.03 10.28
CA SER A 79 17.54 19.69 10.63
C SER A 79 17.68 18.94 11.96
N ALA A 80 16.61 18.84 12.75
CA ALA A 80 16.62 18.14 14.02
C ALA A 80 16.78 16.62 13.83
N PRO A 81 17.48 15.91 14.75
CA PRO A 81 17.55 14.46 14.73
C PRO A 81 16.15 13.84 14.79
N ARG A 82 15.93 12.78 14.00
CA ARG A 82 14.66 12.04 13.99
C ARG A 82 14.55 11.17 15.23
N ARG A 83 13.37 11.13 15.84
CA ARG A 83 13.10 10.34 17.05
C ARG A 83 12.83 8.87 16.72
N TYR A 84 12.21 8.61 15.59
CA TYR A 84 11.82 7.28 15.13
C TYR A 84 12.62 6.87 13.87
N PRO A 85 13.91 6.55 14.01
CA PRO A 85 14.75 6.17 12.87
C PRO A 85 14.21 4.95 12.11
N TRP A 86 13.47 4.06 12.79
CA TRP A 86 12.81 2.91 12.18
C TRP A 86 11.76 3.33 11.13
N ALA A 87 10.99 4.39 11.39
CA ALA A 87 9.97 4.89 10.46
C ALA A 87 10.63 5.49 9.22
N TRP A 88 11.72 6.23 9.43
CA TRP A 88 12.49 6.79 8.32
C TRP A 88 13.14 5.70 7.46
N GLN A 89 13.72 4.67 8.07
CA GLN A 89 14.33 3.59 7.32
C GLN A 89 13.29 2.88 6.45
N LYS A 90 12.12 2.57 7.00
CA LYS A 90 11.01 1.99 6.23
C LYS A 90 10.57 2.89 5.07
N TYR A 91 10.58 4.21 5.25
CA TYR A 91 10.29 5.15 4.17
C TYR A 91 11.33 5.07 3.04
N LEU A 92 12.62 4.99 3.38
CA LEU A 92 13.68 4.81 2.38
C LEU A 92 13.55 3.48 1.64
N ASP A 93 13.29 2.40 2.38
CA ASP A 93 13.14 1.06 1.83
C ASP A 93 11.92 0.99 0.89
N ALA A 94 10.79 1.61 1.28
CA ALA A 94 9.60 1.74 0.44
C ALA A 94 9.86 2.57 -0.83
N CYS A 95 10.60 3.69 -0.71
CA CYS A 95 11.02 4.47 -1.89
C CYS A 95 11.86 3.64 -2.87
N ALA A 96 12.77 2.80 -2.36
CA ALA A 96 13.61 1.92 -3.18
C ALA A 96 12.82 0.81 -3.89
N ASN A 97 11.58 0.56 -3.45
CA ASN A 97 10.69 -0.47 -3.98
C ASN A 97 9.77 0.02 -5.11
N HIS A 98 10.00 1.21 -5.70
CA HIS A 98 9.15 1.70 -6.78
C HIS A 98 8.97 0.70 -7.95
N TRP A 99 7.74 0.59 -8.43
CA TRP A 99 7.33 -0.21 -9.59
C TRP A 99 6.06 0.40 -10.19
N MET A 100 5.75 0.06 -11.44
CA MET A 100 4.49 0.42 -12.10
C MET A 100 3.85 -0.81 -12.76
N PRO A 101 2.52 -0.99 -12.69
CA PRO A 101 1.88 -2.20 -13.23
C PRO A 101 2.06 -2.37 -14.74
N GLN A 102 2.17 -1.27 -15.49
CA GLN A 102 2.43 -1.31 -16.95
C GLN A 102 3.79 -1.90 -17.33
N GLU A 103 4.73 -2.00 -16.40
CA GLU A 103 6.05 -2.60 -16.66
C GLU A 103 5.96 -4.13 -16.77
N ILE A 104 4.83 -4.72 -16.35
CA ILE A 104 4.63 -6.17 -16.27
C ILE A 104 3.73 -6.62 -17.42
N SER A 105 4.24 -7.52 -18.26
CA SER A 105 3.50 -7.98 -19.45
C SER A 105 2.32 -8.89 -19.07
N MET A 106 1.14 -8.56 -19.61
CA MET A 106 -0.08 -9.36 -19.46
C MET A 106 -0.35 -10.32 -20.62
N GLU A 107 0.52 -10.40 -21.64
CA GLU A 107 0.24 -11.17 -22.87
C GLU A 107 -0.07 -12.65 -22.62
N ARG A 108 0.72 -13.30 -21.76
CA ARG A 108 0.53 -14.72 -21.41
C ARG A 108 -0.77 -14.95 -20.65
N ASP A 109 -1.12 -14.02 -19.77
CA ASP A 109 -2.33 -14.08 -18.95
C ASP A 109 -3.56 -13.88 -19.83
N ILE A 110 -3.53 -12.93 -20.77
CA ILE A 110 -4.57 -12.71 -21.77
C ILE A 110 -4.77 -13.97 -22.63
N ALA A 111 -3.68 -14.56 -23.13
CA ALA A 111 -3.74 -15.76 -23.94
C ALA A 111 -4.29 -16.96 -23.15
N LEU A 112 -3.90 -17.11 -21.88
CA LEU A 112 -4.41 -18.16 -21.00
C LEU A 112 -5.89 -17.96 -20.69
N TRP A 113 -6.30 -16.72 -20.38
CA TRP A 113 -7.68 -16.36 -20.04
C TRP A 113 -8.65 -16.58 -21.20
N LYS A 114 -8.22 -16.28 -22.45
CA LYS A 114 -9.03 -16.50 -23.67
C LYS A 114 -9.04 -17.95 -24.14
N ARG A 115 -8.04 -18.75 -23.77
CA ARG A 115 -7.93 -20.14 -24.23
C ARG A 115 -9.07 -20.99 -23.64
N PRO A 116 -9.81 -21.74 -24.48
CA PRO A 116 -10.73 -22.76 -23.99
C PRO A 116 -9.99 -23.73 -23.07
N HIS A 117 -10.52 -23.94 -21.86
CA HIS A 117 -9.90 -24.78 -20.82
C HIS A 117 -8.49 -24.36 -20.35
N GLY A 118 -8.08 -23.11 -20.58
CA GLY A 118 -6.83 -22.57 -20.03
C GLY A 118 -6.85 -22.49 -18.50
N LEU A 119 -8.01 -22.13 -17.95
CA LEU A 119 -8.34 -22.18 -16.52
C LEU A 119 -9.65 -22.94 -16.34
N SER A 120 -9.78 -23.67 -15.23
CA SER A 120 -11.07 -24.21 -14.80
C SER A 120 -12.02 -23.10 -14.32
N GLU A 121 -13.31 -23.39 -14.24
CA GLU A 121 -14.28 -22.43 -13.67
C GLU A 121 -13.98 -22.07 -12.21
N ASP A 122 -13.43 -23.02 -11.44
CA ASP A 122 -13.00 -22.77 -10.07
C ASP A 122 -11.77 -21.85 -10.02
N GLU A 123 -10.80 -22.03 -10.93
CA GLU A 123 -9.64 -21.13 -11.04
C GLU A 123 -10.07 -19.72 -11.48
N ARG A 124 -11.02 -19.60 -12.41
CA ARG A 124 -11.59 -18.31 -12.81
C ARG A 124 -12.34 -17.63 -11.68
N ARG A 125 -13.12 -18.40 -10.90
CA ARG A 125 -13.81 -17.89 -9.70
C ARG A 125 -12.83 -17.31 -8.70
N ILE A 126 -11.72 -18.01 -8.43
CA ILE A 126 -10.66 -17.50 -7.54
C ILE A 126 -10.17 -16.15 -8.04
N VAL A 127 -9.75 -16.04 -9.30
CA VAL A 127 -9.23 -14.79 -9.87
C VAL A 127 -10.26 -13.66 -9.77
N LYS A 128 -11.52 -13.90 -10.16
CA LYS A 128 -12.58 -12.87 -10.13
C LYS A 128 -12.92 -12.41 -8.71
N ARG A 129 -13.09 -13.33 -7.75
CA ARG A 129 -13.43 -12.99 -6.37
C ARG A 129 -12.30 -12.25 -5.68
N ASN A 130 -11.07 -12.66 -5.95
CA ASN A 130 -9.86 -12.03 -5.45
C ASN A 130 -9.74 -10.59 -5.97
N LEU A 131 -9.82 -10.38 -7.28
CA LEU A 131 -9.85 -9.03 -7.86
C LEU A 131 -11.03 -8.20 -7.33
N GLY A 132 -12.21 -8.79 -7.19
CA GLY A 132 -13.39 -8.11 -6.67
C GLY A 132 -13.24 -7.64 -5.21
N PHE A 133 -12.46 -8.35 -4.39
CA PHE A 133 -12.11 -7.90 -3.04
C PHE A 133 -11.02 -6.82 -3.07
N PHE A 134 -9.91 -7.08 -3.75
CA PHE A 134 -8.74 -6.20 -3.71
C PHE A 134 -8.96 -4.83 -4.37
N THR A 135 -9.75 -4.77 -5.44
CA THR A 135 -10.04 -3.51 -6.14
C THR A 135 -10.68 -2.45 -5.25
N THR A 136 -11.46 -2.86 -4.24
CA THR A 136 -12.07 -1.94 -3.27
C THR A 136 -11.31 -1.88 -1.96
N ALA A 137 -10.66 -2.98 -1.54
CA ALA A 137 -9.96 -3.02 -0.28
C ALA A 137 -8.79 -2.02 -0.22
N ASP A 138 -7.92 -1.94 -1.23
CA ASP A 138 -6.78 -0.99 -1.18
C ASP A 138 -7.26 0.47 -1.19
N SER A 139 -8.43 0.75 -1.79
CA SER A 139 -9.08 2.05 -1.65
C SER A 139 -9.56 2.33 -0.22
N LEU A 140 -10.04 1.33 0.52
CA LEU A 140 -10.37 1.47 1.94
C LEU A 140 -9.12 1.72 2.79
N ALA A 141 -8.00 1.04 2.49
CA ALA A 141 -6.71 1.26 3.17
C ALA A 141 -6.22 2.71 2.94
N ALA A 142 -6.18 3.15 1.68
CA ALA A 142 -5.80 4.52 1.31
C ALA A 142 -6.69 5.57 2.01
N ASN A 143 -8.01 5.35 2.02
CA ASN A 143 -8.95 6.26 2.68
C ASN A 143 -8.75 6.31 4.20
N ASN A 144 -8.50 5.18 4.85
CA ASN A 144 -8.18 5.16 6.27
C ASN A 144 -6.90 5.96 6.60
N ILE A 145 -5.88 5.84 5.74
CA ILE A 145 -4.63 6.59 5.89
C ILE A 145 -4.89 8.09 5.75
N VAL A 146 -5.47 8.51 4.62
CA VAL A 146 -5.56 9.93 4.24
C VAL A 146 -6.62 10.68 5.04
N LEU A 147 -7.79 10.07 5.28
CA LEU A 147 -8.92 10.73 5.94
C LEU A 147 -8.84 10.64 7.47
N GLY A 148 -8.21 9.59 8.00
CA GLY A 148 -8.18 9.30 9.42
C GLY A 148 -6.78 9.41 10.02
N THR A 149 -5.95 8.41 9.75
CA THR A 149 -4.69 8.14 10.45
C THR A 149 -3.68 9.28 10.33
N TYR A 150 -3.42 9.77 9.11
CA TYR A 150 -2.40 10.80 8.86
C TYR A 150 -2.62 12.08 9.67
N ARG A 151 -3.90 12.46 9.86
CA ARG A 151 -4.29 13.64 10.64
C ARG A 151 -3.90 13.52 12.11
N GLN A 152 -3.93 12.31 12.67
CA GLN A 152 -3.76 12.06 14.10
C GLN A 152 -2.31 11.74 14.48
N ILE A 153 -1.56 11.10 13.59
CA ILE A 153 -0.12 10.89 13.76
C ILE A 153 0.59 12.23 13.60
N ARG A 154 1.42 12.62 14.56
CA ARG A 154 2.12 13.92 14.59
C ARG A 154 3.63 13.82 14.38
N ALA A 155 4.22 12.62 14.50
CA ALA A 155 5.62 12.39 14.18
C ALA A 155 5.87 12.53 12.66
N PRO A 156 6.81 13.39 12.21
CA PRO A 156 6.95 13.73 10.79
C PRO A 156 7.52 12.57 9.97
N GLU A 157 8.46 11.80 10.50
CA GLU A 157 9.00 10.62 9.81
C GLU A 157 7.96 9.51 9.64
N CYS A 158 7.02 9.37 10.58
CA CYS A 158 5.88 8.46 10.42
C CYS A 158 4.90 8.99 9.35
N ARG A 159 4.65 10.30 9.31
CA ARG A 159 3.86 10.94 8.25
C ARG A 159 4.48 10.75 6.87
N GLN A 160 5.81 10.86 6.75
CA GLN A 160 6.51 10.60 5.48
C GLN A 160 6.28 9.18 4.99
N TYR A 161 6.34 8.20 5.89
CA TYR A 161 6.00 6.83 5.53
C TYR A 161 4.53 6.69 5.12
N LEU A 162 3.58 7.27 5.87
CA LEU A 162 2.15 7.20 5.55
C LEU A 162 1.81 7.81 4.18
N ILE A 163 2.49 8.89 3.76
CA ILE A 163 2.33 9.44 2.40
C ILE A 163 2.83 8.43 1.36
N ARG A 164 3.97 7.79 1.63
CA ARG A 164 4.52 6.78 0.73
C ARG A 164 3.59 5.56 0.62
N GLN A 165 3.11 5.05 1.75
CA GLN A 165 2.13 3.96 1.82
C GLN A 165 0.86 4.32 1.04
N ALA A 166 0.26 5.49 1.29
CA ALA A 166 -0.94 5.93 0.55
C ALA A 166 -0.73 6.03 -0.97
N PHE A 167 0.49 6.35 -1.41
CA PHE A 167 0.84 6.31 -2.83
C PHE A 167 0.99 4.88 -3.36
N GLU A 168 1.55 3.96 -2.56
CA GLU A 168 1.61 2.53 -2.89
C GLU A 168 0.21 1.92 -3.03
N GLU A 169 -0.74 2.25 -2.13
CA GLU A 169 -2.16 1.82 -2.27
C GLU A 169 -2.79 2.25 -3.61
N ALA A 170 -2.41 3.44 -4.11
CA ALA A 170 -2.86 3.94 -5.40
C ALA A 170 -2.23 3.14 -6.56
N ILE A 171 -0.96 2.73 -6.44
CA ILE A 171 -0.31 1.83 -7.39
C ILE A 171 -0.99 0.45 -7.38
N HIS A 172 -1.35 -0.07 -6.21
CA HIS A 172 -2.01 -1.37 -6.09
C HIS A 172 -3.41 -1.35 -6.72
N THR A 173 -4.21 -0.33 -6.41
CA THR A 173 -5.52 -0.10 -7.06
C THR A 173 -5.38 -0.04 -8.59
N HIS A 174 -4.37 0.69 -9.07
CA HIS A 174 -4.06 0.79 -10.50
C HIS A 174 -3.62 -0.56 -11.10
N SER A 175 -2.88 -1.38 -10.36
CA SER A 175 -2.48 -2.72 -10.80
C SER A 175 -3.70 -3.64 -10.99
N TYR A 176 -4.65 -3.66 -10.06
CA TYR A 176 -5.84 -4.50 -10.26
C TYR A 176 -6.70 -4.00 -11.42
N GLN A 177 -6.84 -2.68 -11.59
CA GLN A 177 -7.51 -2.12 -12.76
C GLN A 177 -6.82 -2.56 -14.05
N TYR A 178 -5.49 -2.48 -14.11
CA TYR A 178 -4.71 -2.93 -15.26
C TYR A 178 -4.92 -4.42 -15.57
N ILE A 179 -5.02 -5.28 -14.55
CA ILE A 179 -5.35 -6.71 -14.72
C ILE A 179 -6.77 -6.88 -15.27
N VAL A 180 -7.77 -6.19 -14.68
CA VAL A 180 -9.18 -6.24 -15.08
C VAL A 180 -9.35 -5.85 -16.55
N GLU A 181 -8.76 -4.72 -16.94
CA GLU A 181 -8.78 -4.21 -18.32
C GLU A 181 -8.07 -5.15 -19.29
N SER A 182 -6.88 -5.64 -18.93
CA SER A 182 -6.08 -6.54 -19.77
C SER A 182 -6.83 -7.84 -20.08
N LEU A 183 -7.46 -8.44 -19.07
CA LEU A 183 -8.21 -9.68 -19.21
C LEU A 183 -9.58 -9.49 -19.87
N GLY A 184 -10.04 -8.24 -20.03
CA GLY A 184 -11.35 -7.91 -20.58
C GLY A 184 -12.50 -8.40 -19.68
N LEU A 185 -12.35 -8.23 -18.37
CA LEU A 185 -13.41 -8.55 -17.41
C LEU A 185 -14.50 -7.47 -17.42
N ASP A 186 -15.69 -7.82 -16.93
CA ASP A 186 -16.73 -6.84 -16.67
C ASP A 186 -16.36 -6.01 -15.43
N GLU A 187 -15.98 -4.76 -15.64
CA GLU A 187 -15.64 -3.82 -14.56
C GLU A 187 -16.80 -3.64 -13.56
N GLY A 188 -18.05 -3.68 -14.04
CA GLY A 188 -19.22 -3.58 -13.18
C GLY A 188 -19.36 -4.78 -12.25
N GLU A 189 -19.12 -6.00 -12.75
CA GLU A 189 -19.09 -7.24 -11.96
C GLU A 189 -17.97 -7.20 -10.91
N VAL A 190 -16.75 -6.81 -11.31
CA VAL A 190 -15.58 -6.85 -10.43
C VAL A 190 -15.66 -5.74 -9.38
N PHE A 191 -15.87 -4.48 -9.77
CA PHE A 191 -15.83 -3.35 -8.84
C PHE A 191 -17.06 -3.24 -7.93
N ASN A 192 -18.18 -3.90 -8.25
CA ASN A 192 -19.33 -4.00 -7.34
C ASN A 192 -19.33 -5.29 -6.50
N ALA A 193 -18.31 -6.13 -6.60
CA ALA A 193 -18.25 -7.39 -5.86
C ALA A 193 -18.39 -7.18 -4.34
N TYR A 194 -17.84 -6.10 -3.78
CA TYR A 194 -18.02 -5.74 -2.36
C TYR A 194 -19.45 -5.42 -1.94
N ARG A 195 -20.37 -5.16 -2.88
CA ARG A 195 -21.80 -4.97 -2.60
C ARG A 195 -22.60 -6.25 -2.82
N GLU A 196 -22.22 -7.01 -3.84
CA GLU A 196 -23.01 -8.14 -4.34
C GLU A 196 -22.60 -9.49 -3.74
N ILE A 197 -21.34 -9.64 -3.35
CA ILE A 197 -20.80 -10.88 -2.78
C ILE A 197 -20.79 -10.78 -1.26
N PRO A 198 -21.61 -11.57 -0.53
CA PRO A 198 -21.72 -11.47 0.92
C PRO A 198 -20.38 -11.62 1.65
N SER A 199 -19.55 -12.59 1.25
CA SER A 199 -18.25 -12.84 1.89
C SER A 199 -17.25 -11.69 1.73
N ILE A 200 -17.37 -10.87 0.69
CA ILE A 200 -16.55 -9.67 0.46
C ILE A 200 -17.17 -8.50 1.22
N ARG A 201 -18.47 -8.28 1.06
CA ARG A 201 -19.23 -7.21 1.72
C ARG A 201 -19.07 -7.26 3.24
N ASP A 202 -19.14 -8.45 3.84
CA ASP A 202 -19.13 -8.59 5.29
C ASP A 202 -17.71 -8.30 5.85
N LYS A 203 -16.65 -8.54 5.07
CA LYS A 203 -15.28 -8.07 5.38
C LYS A 203 -15.16 -6.55 5.33
N ASP A 204 -15.71 -5.92 4.30
CA ASP A 204 -15.69 -4.45 4.17
C ASP A 204 -16.52 -3.79 5.28
N ALA A 205 -17.68 -4.36 5.61
CA ALA A 205 -18.54 -3.90 6.69
C ALA A 205 -17.86 -4.01 8.07
N PHE A 206 -16.95 -4.96 8.26
CA PHE A 206 -16.12 -5.04 9.46
C PHE A 206 -15.10 -3.90 9.54
N LEU A 207 -14.55 -3.44 8.41
CA LEU A 207 -13.52 -2.41 8.36
C LEU A 207 -14.06 -0.99 8.45
N LEU A 208 -15.21 -0.72 7.80
CA LEU A 208 -15.79 0.62 7.66
C LEU A 208 -15.94 1.40 8.98
N PRO A 209 -16.44 0.84 10.09
CA PRO A 209 -16.59 1.58 11.34
C PRO A 209 -15.27 2.16 11.88
N HIS A 210 -14.14 1.50 11.59
CA HIS A 210 -12.81 1.94 12.01
C HIS A 210 -12.25 3.08 11.15
N ILE A 211 -12.76 3.25 9.93
CA ILE A 211 -12.49 4.43 9.08
C ILE A 211 -13.38 5.59 9.51
N GLU A 212 -14.69 5.33 9.63
CA GLU A 212 -15.72 6.36 9.89
C GLU A 212 -15.45 7.13 11.18
N VAL A 213 -15.03 6.42 12.24
CA VAL A 213 -14.63 7.03 13.51
C VAL A 213 -13.50 8.03 13.35
N LEU A 214 -12.46 7.70 12.56
CA LEU A 214 -11.29 8.58 12.39
C LEU A 214 -11.54 9.69 11.36
N ALA A 215 -12.36 9.43 10.35
CA ALA A 215 -12.74 10.38 9.32
C ALA A 215 -13.74 11.44 9.83
N ALA A 216 -14.38 11.21 10.98
CA ALA A 216 -15.30 12.18 11.57
C ALA A 216 -14.63 13.56 11.74
N PRO A 217 -15.24 14.67 11.29
CA PRO A 217 -14.59 15.98 11.27
C PRO A 217 -14.07 16.45 12.64
N ARG A 218 -14.78 16.08 13.71
CA ARG A 218 -14.45 16.45 15.11
C ARG A 218 -13.52 15.45 15.82
N PHE A 219 -13.13 14.36 15.16
CA PHE A 219 -12.22 13.40 15.78
C PHE A 219 -10.83 14.01 15.94
N GLN A 220 -10.32 13.98 17.18
CA GLN A 220 -8.99 14.45 17.52
C GLN A 220 -8.46 13.62 18.69
N THR A 221 -7.23 13.12 18.56
CA THR A 221 -6.49 12.50 19.68
C THR A 221 -6.23 13.47 20.82
N GLY A 222 -6.10 12.96 22.04
CA GLY A 222 -5.85 13.74 23.26
C GLY A 222 -6.62 13.28 24.49
N THR A 223 -7.58 12.35 24.33
CA THR A 223 -8.28 11.65 25.42
C THR A 223 -8.01 10.15 25.33
N ARG A 224 -8.16 9.41 26.43
CA ARG A 224 -7.95 7.96 26.45
C ARG A 224 -8.85 7.26 25.43
N GLU A 225 -10.09 7.71 25.30
CA GLU A 225 -11.11 7.14 24.42
C GLU A 225 -10.75 7.36 22.94
N THR A 226 -10.36 8.59 22.57
CA THR A 226 -9.97 8.91 21.19
C THR A 226 -8.64 8.26 20.81
N ASP A 227 -7.70 8.14 21.75
CA ASP A 227 -6.40 7.55 21.48
C ASP A 227 -6.52 6.03 21.34
N ALA A 228 -7.39 5.40 22.15
CA ALA A 228 -7.77 3.99 21.99
C ALA A 228 -8.52 3.73 20.66
N ALA A 229 -9.37 4.67 20.22
CA ALA A 229 -10.05 4.58 18.92
C ALA A 229 -9.07 4.58 17.74
N LEU A 230 -8.06 5.46 17.78
CA LEU A 230 -6.97 5.45 16.80
C LEU A 230 -6.17 4.14 16.86
N LEU A 231 -5.73 3.73 18.04
CA LEU A 231 -4.93 2.52 18.21
C LEU A 231 -5.67 1.27 17.70
N ARG A 232 -6.98 1.18 17.96
CA ARG A 232 -7.83 0.10 17.46
C ARG A 232 -7.88 0.09 15.93
N SER A 233 -8.13 1.24 15.31
CA SER A 233 -8.18 1.34 13.85
C SER A 233 -6.83 0.99 13.22
N LEU A 234 -5.71 1.47 13.78
CA LEU A 234 -4.37 1.10 13.33
C LEU A 234 -4.14 -0.41 13.36
N ILE A 235 -4.52 -1.08 14.45
CA ILE A 235 -4.38 -2.54 14.59
C ILE A 235 -5.29 -3.28 13.61
N VAL A 236 -6.54 -2.86 13.43
CA VAL A 236 -7.46 -3.49 12.48
C VAL A 236 -6.91 -3.41 11.07
N PHE A 237 -6.45 -2.25 10.61
CA PHE A 237 -5.92 -2.10 9.26
C PHE A 237 -4.58 -2.82 9.08
N ALA A 238 -3.61 -2.60 9.97
CA ALA A 238 -2.28 -3.18 9.81
C ALA A 238 -2.24 -4.69 10.04
N ALA A 239 -2.93 -5.20 11.07
CA ALA A 239 -2.82 -6.60 11.47
C ALA A 239 -3.90 -7.50 10.86
N MET A 240 -5.10 -6.98 10.58
CA MET A 240 -6.22 -7.79 10.08
C MET A 240 -6.48 -7.58 8.59
N MET A 241 -6.54 -6.34 8.12
CA MET A 241 -6.73 -6.08 6.69
C MET A 241 -5.47 -6.41 5.89
N GLU A 242 -4.42 -5.60 6.05
CA GLU A 242 -3.13 -5.76 5.36
C GLU A 242 -2.41 -7.02 5.84
N GLY A 243 -2.50 -7.30 7.14
CA GLY A 243 -1.77 -8.38 7.78
C GLY A 243 -2.39 -9.78 7.66
N LEU A 244 -3.70 -9.90 7.36
CA LEU A 244 -4.40 -11.19 7.34
C LEU A 244 -5.24 -11.37 6.05
N PHE A 245 -6.19 -10.47 5.76
CA PHE A 245 -7.06 -10.59 4.59
C PHE A 245 -6.26 -10.59 3.29
N PHE A 246 -5.29 -9.67 3.16
CA PHE A 246 -4.46 -9.59 1.96
C PHE A 246 -3.56 -10.82 1.78
N TYR A 247 -2.98 -11.34 2.87
CA TYR A 247 -2.10 -12.52 2.81
C TYR A 247 -2.80 -13.77 2.27
N VAL A 248 -4.08 -13.96 2.61
CA VAL A 248 -4.89 -15.06 2.07
C VAL A 248 -5.17 -14.83 0.59
N GLY A 249 -5.50 -13.60 0.21
CA GLY A 249 -5.66 -13.19 -1.17
C GLY A 249 -4.40 -13.42 -2.01
N PHE A 250 -3.22 -13.11 -1.48
CA PHE A 250 -1.92 -13.36 -2.11
C PHE A 250 -1.67 -14.85 -2.32
N ALA A 251 -1.90 -15.67 -1.29
CA ALA A 251 -1.72 -17.12 -1.41
C ALA A 251 -2.56 -17.73 -2.54
N GLN A 252 -3.76 -17.21 -2.80
CA GLN A 252 -4.63 -17.67 -3.90
C GLN A 252 -4.02 -17.44 -5.28
N ILE A 253 -3.61 -16.20 -5.58
CA ILE A 253 -3.07 -15.85 -6.90
C ILE A 253 -1.65 -16.38 -7.09
N LEU A 254 -0.81 -16.32 -6.06
CA LEU A 254 0.57 -16.82 -6.15
C LEU A 254 0.64 -18.34 -6.31
N ALA A 255 -0.34 -19.09 -5.80
CA ALA A 255 -0.43 -20.53 -6.07
C ALA A 255 -0.72 -20.84 -7.55
N LEU A 256 -1.50 -20.00 -8.25
CA LEU A 256 -1.65 -20.10 -9.71
C LEU A 256 -0.33 -19.76 -10.41
N GLY A 257 0.35 -18.71 -9.96
CA GLY A 257 1.67 -18.31 -10.46
C GLY A 257 2.71 -19.43 -10.37
N ARG A 258 2.74 -20.17 -9.25
CA ARG A 258 3.60 -21.35 -9.05
C ARG A 258 3.30 -22.50 -10.01
N GLN A 259 2.08 -22.55 -10.55
CA GLN A 259 1.67 -23.49 -11.59
C GLN A 259 1.87 -22.92 -13.00
N ASN A 260 2.60 -21.80 -13.13
CA ASN A 260 2.86 -21.09 -14.38
C ASN A 260 1.56 -20.61 -15.07
N LYS A 261 0.53 -20.32 -14.27
CA LYS A 261 -0.75 -19.74 -14.67
C LYS A 261 -0.87 -18.32 -14.14
N MET A 262 -1.47 -17.42 -14.91
CA MET A 262 -1.67 -16.02 -14.52
C MET A 262 -0.37 -15.36 -14.02
N VAL A 263 0.72 -15.51 -14.79
CA VAL A 263 2.07 -15.15 -14.34
C VAL A 263 2.28 -13.64 -14.29
N GLY A 264 1.64 -12.87 -15.17
CA GLY A 264 1.69 -11.41 -15.13
C GLY A 264 0.93 -10.84 -13.94
N ALA A 265 -0.24 -11.40 -13.62
CA ALA A 265 -0.97 -11.08 -12.40
C ALA A 265 -0.19 -11.53 -11.15
N ALA A 266 0.38 -12.73 -11.15
CA ALA A 266 1.17 -13.24 -10.04
C ALA A 266 2.43 -12.40 -9.77
N GLU A 267 3.10 -11.89 -10.82
CA GLU A 267 4.23 -10.98 -10.67
C GLU A 267 3.81 -9.65 -10.04
N GLN A 268 2.70 -9.04 -10.49
CA GLN A 268 2.13 -7.85 -9.83
C GLN A 268 1.82 -8.11 -8.36
N TYR A 269 1.19 -9.25 -8.04
CA TYR A 269 0.90 -9.65 -6.66
C TYR A 269 2.15 -9.87 -5.81
N GLN A 270 3.29 -10.22 -6.42
CA GLN A 270 4.56 -10.29 -5.70
C GLN A 270 5.08 -8.91 -5.32
N TYR A 271 4.92 -7.90 -6.19
CA TYR A 271 5.27 -6.52 -5.87
C TYR A 271 4.38 -6.00 -4.74
N ILE A 272 3.06 -6.18 -4.87
CA ILE A 272 2.08 -5.80 -3.84
C ILE A 272 2.41 -6.50 -2.50
N LEU A 273 2.63 -7.81 -2.49
CA LEU A 273 3.01 -8.55 -1.26
C LEU A 273 4.27 -7.99 -0.58
N ARG A 274 5.24 -7.50 -1.36
CA ARG A 274 6.46 -6.90 -0.80
C ARG A 274 6.11 -5.57 -0.11
N ASP A 275 5.30 -4.75 -0.76
CA ASP A 275 4.87 -3.46 -0.22
C ASP A 275 3.99 -3.68 1.03
N GLU A 276 3.02 -4.60 0.97
CA GLU A 276 2.16 -4.96 2.11
C GLU A 276 2.91 -5.53 3.31
N SER A 277 4.02 -6.25 3.06
CA SER A 277 4.87 -6.70 4.16
C SER A 277 5.49 -5.53 4.92
N MET A 278 5.78 -4.42 4.23
CA MET A 278 6.28 -3.19 4.84
C MET A 278 5.14 -2.44 5.53
N HIS A 279 3.96 -2.35 4.91
CA HIS A 279 2.77 -1.67 5.46
C HIS A 279 2.36 -2.29 6.79
N CYS A 280 2.16 -3.61 6.81
CA CYS A 280 1.83 -4.38 8.01
C CYS A 280 2.90 -4.19 9.11
N ASN A 281 4.18 -4.28 8.75
CA ASN A 281 5.26 -4.09 9.72
C ASN A 281 5.32 -2.65 10.27
N PHE A 282 5.12 -1.62 9.43
CA PHE A 282 5.07 -0.23 9.88
C PHE A 282 3.88 0.01 10.81
N GLY A 283 2.70 -0.47 10.46
CA GLY A 283 1.49 -0.29 11.27
C GLY A 283 1.59 -0.98 12.63
N ILE A 284 2.20 -2.17 12.68
CA ILE A 284 2.51 -2.87 13.94
C ILE A 284 3.54 -2.08 14.77
N ASP A 285 4.64 -1.62 14.16
CA ASP A 285 5.65 -0.82 14.87
C ASP A 285 5.05 0.49 15.40
N LEU A 286 4.18 1.14 14.62
CA LEU A 286 3.45 2.33 15.03
C LEU A 286 2.50 2.06 16.20
N ALA A 287 1.73 0.98 16.15
CA ALA A 287 0.85 0.57 17.25
C ALA A 287 1.63 0.24 18.52
N ASN A 288 2.74 -0.50 18.39
CA ASN A 288 3.64 -0.82 19.51
C ASN A 288 4.29 0.44 20.09
N GLN A 289 4.72 1.39 19.26
CA GLN A 289 5.28 2.65 19.72
C GLN A 289 4.23 3.50 20.47
N ILE A 290 2.97 3.52 20.00
CA ILE A 290 1.87 4.17 20.72
C ILE A 290 1.61 3.48 22.07
N LYS A 291 1.61 2.14 22.12
CA LYS A 291 1.50 1.37 23.38
C LYS A 291 2.62 1.74 24.37
N ILE A 292 3.85 1.84 23.91
CA ILE A 292 5.02 2.20 24.74
C ILE A 292 4.87 3.62 25.32
N GLU A 293 4.42 4.56 24.50
CA GLU A 293 4.27 5.97 24.90
C GLU A 293 3.02 6.24 25.73
N ASN A 294 2.02 5.37 25.67
CA ASN A 294 0.70 5.52 26.30
C ASN A 294 0.24 4.16 26.89
N PRO A 295 0.94 3.62 27.91
CA PRO A 295 0.73 2.26 28.40
C PRO A 295 -0.69 2.01 28.96
N GLU A 296 -1.38 3.06 29.40
CA GLU A 296 -2.76 3.01 29.89
C GLU A 296 -3.79 2.65 28.80
N LEU A 297 -3.44 2.79 27.52
CA LEU A 297 -4.27 2.35 26.40
C LEU A 297 -4.29 0.83 26.28
N TRP A 298 -3.19 0.15 26.63
CA TRP A 298 -3.03 -1.30 26.46
C TRP A 298 -3.55 -2.12 27.65
N SER A 299 -4.72 -1.72 28.17
CA SER A 299 -5.39 -2.39 29.29
C SER A 299 -5.83 -3.82 28.94
N PRO A 300 -6.05 -4.70 29.94
CA PRO A 300 -6.57 -6.05 29.72
C PRO A 300 -7.87 -6.08 28.90
N ASP A 301 -8.78 -5.13 29.14
CA ASP A 301 -10.04 -5.02 28.41
C ASP A 301 -9.81 -4.69 26.92
N PHE A 302 -8.88 -3.77 26.64
CA PHE A 302 -8.51 -3.44 25.26
C PHE A 302 -7.83 -4.61 24.55
N GLN A 303 -6.97 -5.35 25.25
CA GLN A 303 -6.35 -6.58 24.70
C GLN A 303 -7.41 -7.64 24.38
N ALA A 304 -8.38 -7.85 25.27
CA ALA A 304 -9.50 -8.77 25.06
C ALA A 304 -10.37 -8.33 23.86
N GLU A 305 -10.58 -7.02 23.70
CA GLU A 305 -11.27 -6.45 22.55
C GLU A 305 -10.53 -6.73 21.23
N ILE A 306 -9.22 -6.47 21.17
CA ILE A 306 -8.41 -6.74 19.96
C ILE A 306 -8.40 -8.24 19.63
N LEU A 307 -8.34 -9.12 20.64
CA LEU A 307 -8.46 -10.56 20.43
C LEU A 307 -9.84 -10.95 19.88
N GLY A 308 -10.91 -10.32 20.36
CA GLY A 308 -12.27 -10.50 19.82
C GLY A 308 -12.36 -10.10 18.35
N LEU A 309 -11.83 -8.92 18.00
CA LEU A 309 -11.76 -8.46 16.61
C LEU A 309 -10.93 -9.39 15.72
N MET A 310 -9.81 -9.91 16.21
CA MET A 310 -8.98 -10.86 15.47
C MET A 310 -9.74 -12.19 15.21
N ARG A 311 -10.49 -12.69 16.19
CA ARG A 311 -11.35 -13.89 15.99
C ARG A 311 -12.40 -13.65 14.92
N THR A 312 -13.09 -12.50 14.97
CA THR A 312 -14.06 -12.11 13.94
C THR A 312 -13.40 -12.02 12.55
N ALA A 313 -12.21 -11.41 12.46
CA ALA A 313 -11.46 -11.33 11.20
C ALA A 313 -11.11 -12.74 10.67
N VAL A 314 -10.64 -13.65 11.52
CA VAL A 314 -10.39 -15.05 11.15
C VAL A 314 -11.65 -15.72 10.60
N ASP A 315 -12.79 -15.56 11.27
CA ASP A 315 -14.05 -16.18 10.85
C ASP A 315 -14.51 -15.63 9.49
N LEU A 316 -14.44 -14.31 9.29
CA LEU A 316 -14.76 -13.64 8.02
C LEU A 316 -13.85 -14.12 6.88
N GLU A 317 -12.54 -14.22 7.13
CA GLU A 317 -11.60 -14.65 6.10
C GLU A 317 -11.74 -16.14 5.78
N CYS A 318 -12.06 -16.97 6.77
CA CYS A 318 -12.40 -18.38 6.54
C CYS A 318 -13.66 -18.53 5.69
N ALA A 319 -14.70 -17.73 5.94
CA ALA A 319 -15.91 -17.71 5.13
C ALA A 319 -15.64 -17.27 3.68
N TYR A 320 -14.81 -16.23 3.50
CA TYR A 320 -14.34 -15.79 2.19
C TYR A 320 -13.53 -16.86 1.46
N ALA A 321 -12.61 -17.55 2.14
CA ALA A 321 -11.84 -18.64 1.55
C ALA A 321 -12.73 -19.81 1.09
N THR A 322 -13.74 -20.17 1.87
CA THR A 322 -14.72 -21.20 1.50
C THR A 322 -15.58 -20.78 0.29
N ASP A 323 -16.08 -19.55 0.27
CA ASP A 323 -16.85 -19.03 -0.86
C ASP A 323 -16.02 -18.89 -2.14
N THR A 324 -14.73 -18.55 -2.01
CA THR A 324 -13.82 -18.40 -3.15
C THR A 324 -13.43 -19.76 -3.73
N MET A 325 -13.37 -20.82 -2.92
CA MET A 325 -12.90 -22.16 -3.31
C MET A 325 -13.83 -23.28 -2.81
N PRO A 326 -15.09 -23.35 -3.28
CA PRO A 326 -16.07 -24.33 -2.78
C PRO A 326 -15.66 -25.79 -3.05
N ARG A 327 -14.91 -26.03 -4.13
CA ARG A 327 -14.38 -27.37 -4.51
C ARG A 327 -12.86 -27.48 -4.38
N GLY A 328 -12.17 -26.38 -4.10
CA GLY A 328 -10.72 -26.28 -4.23
C GLY A 328 -10.22 -26.34 -5.67
N VAL A 329 -8.93 -26.12 -5.85
CA VAL A 329 -8.17 -26.28 -7.10
C VAL A 329 -6.84 -27.00 -6.80
N LEU A 330 -6.05 -27.32 -7.81
CA LEU A 330 -4.76 -27.99 -7.60
C LEU A 330 -3.88 -27.15 -6.67
N GLY A 331 -3.47 -27.74 -5.53
CA GLY A 331 -2.61 -27.10 -4.54
C GLY A 331 -3.29 -26.11 -3.59
N LEU A 332 -4.61 -25.91 -3.69
CA LEU A 332 -5.38 -24.99 -2.84
C LEU A 332 -6.77 -25.51 -2.51
N ASN A 333 -7.14 -25.50 -1.23
CA ASN A 333 -8.51 -25.71 -0.80
C ASN A 333 -8.84 -24.89 0.45
N ALA A 334 -10.13 -24.81 0.77
CA ALA A 334 -10.63 -24.04 1.92
C ALA A 334 -10.00 -24.47 3.25
N ASN A 335 -9.84 -25.78 3.50
CA ASN A 335 -9.27 -26.28 4.75
C ASN A 335 -7.81 -25.85 4.94
N GLN A 336 -6.99 -25.91 3.88
CA GLN A 336 -5.62 -25.40 3.91
C GLN A 336 -5.61 -23.88 4.14
N MET A 337 -6.54 -23.14 3.52
CA MET A 337 -6.66 -21.71 3.77
C MET A 337 -7.07 -21.38 5.20
N HIS A 338 -7.99 -22.12 5.81
CA HIS A 338 -8.37 -21.92 7.22
C HIS A 338 -7.16 -22.13 8.15
N GLN A 339 -6.33 -23.14 7.87
CA GLN A 339 -5.07 -23.35 8.60
C GLN A 339 -4.09 -22.19 8.38
N TYR A 340 -4.02 -21.65 7.16
CA TYR A 340 -3.15 -20.52 6.87
C TYR A 340 -3.62 -19.22 7.55
N VAL A 341 -4.92 -18.93 7.52
CA VAL A 341 -5.55 -17.80 8.22
C VAL A 341 -5.20 -17.84 9.70
N THR A 342 -5.40 -18.99 10.34
CA THR A 342 -5.14 -19.15 11.78
C THR A 342 -3.65 -19.08 12.12
N TYR A 343 -2.78 -19.61 11.27
CA TYR A 343 -1.33 -19.45 11.37
C TYR A 343 -0.90 -17.96 11.30
N ILE A 344 -1.38 -17.22 10.30
CA ILE A 344 -1.06 -15.79 10.14
C ILE A 344 -1.62 -14.97 11.30
N ALA A 345 -2.85 -15.24 11.74
CA ALA A 345 -3.47 -14.53 12.86
C ALA A 345 -2.66 -14.68 14.16
N ASN A 346 -2.17 -15.90 14.48
CA ASN A 346 -1.27 -16.09 15.61
C ASN A 346 0.01 -15.27 15.49
N ARG A 347 0.61 -15.21 14.29
CA ARG A 347 1.80 -14.40 14.05
C ARG A 347 1.53 -12.92 14.32
N ARG A 348 0.38 -12.39 13.92
CA ARG A 348 -0.04 -11.02 14.21
C ARG A 348 -0.27 -10.78 15.70
N CYS A 349 -0.93 -11.71 16.38
CA CYS A 349 -1.08 -11.67 17.84
C CYS A 349 0.29 -11.59 18.52
N ALA A 350 1.24 -12.45 18.15
CA ALA A 350 2.59 -12.44 18.71
C ALA A 350 3.32 -11.10 18.46
N GLN A 351 3.20 -10.52 17.27
CA GLN A 351 3.77 -9.21 16.95
C GLN A 351 3.17 -8.04 17.76
N LEU A 352 1.98 -8.22 18.32
CA LEU A 352 1.27 -7.24 19.16
C LEU A 352 1.38 -7.55 20.66
N ASP A 353 2.19 -8.54 21.05
CA ASP A 353 2.29 -9.05 22.42
C ASP A 353 0.96 -9.62 22.97
N LEU A 354 0.17 -10.25 22.12
CA LEU A 354 -1.09 -10.92 22.46
C LEU A 354 -0.92 -12.45 22.42
N PRO A 355 -1.68 -13.19 23.25
CA PRO A 355 -1.67 -14.65 23.20
C PRO A 355 -2.19 -15.16 21.86
N GLU A 356 -1.70 -16.34 21.46
CA GLU A 356 -2.19 -17.04 20.27
C GLU A 356 -3.68 -17.39 20.41
N ILE A 357 -4.44 -17.17 19.34
CA ILE A 357 -5.87 -17.51 19.30
C ILE A 357 -6.12 -18.97 18.88
N HIS A 358 -5.17 -19.58 18.15
CA HIS A 358 -5.20 -20.97 17.68
C HIS A 358 -3.86 -21.69 17.88
N PRO A 359 -3.47 -22.03 19.12
CA PRO A 359 -2.13 -22.51 19.42
C PRO A 359 -1.69 -23.74 18.61
N GLY A 360 -0.44 -23.76 18.16
CA GLY A 360 0.18 -24.91 17.49
C GLY A 360 -0.25 -25.11 16.02
N THR A 361 -0.89 -24.13 15.40
CA THR A 361 -1.27 -24.21 13.98
C THR A 361 -0.03 -24.12 13.08
N PRO A 362 0.27 -25.12 12.22
CA PRO A 362 1.41 -25.08 11.31
C PRO A 362 1.12 -24.19 10.09
N ASN A 363 2.17 -23.72 9.40
CA ASN A 363 2.02 -23.06 8.11
C ASN A 363 1.79 -24.11 6.99
N PRO A 364 0.60 -24.17 6.36
CA PRO A 364 0.35 -25.09 5.24
C PRO A 364 1.02 -24.66 3.93
N PHE A 365 1.50 -23.41 3.84
CA PHE A 365 2.14 -22.83 2.66
C PHE A 365 3.54 -22.29 3.01
N PRO A 366 4.53 -23.16 3.26
CA PRO A 366 5.90 -22.73 3.59
C PRO A 366 6.53 -21.85 2.50
N TRP A 367 6.14 -22.08 1.25
CA TRP A 367 6.57 -21.27 0.10
C TRP A 367 6.13 -19.81 0.18
N MET A 368 5.07 -19.46 0.92
CA MET A 368 4.71 -18.05 1.16
C MET A 368 5.77 -17.37 2.04
N SER A 369 6.28 -18.08 3.06
CA SER A 369 7.38 -17.57 3.89
C SER A 369 8.67 -17.43 3.10
N GLU A 370 9.00 -18.43 2.26
CA GLU A 370 10.16 -18.36 1.36
C GLU A 370 10.08 -17.17 0.41
N MET A 371 8.91 -16.87 -0.17
CA MET A 371 8.74 -15.72 -1.06
C MET A 371 8.92 -14.37 -0.34
N LEU A 372 8.58 -14.29 0.94
CA LEU A 372 8.82 -13.11 1.77
C LEU A 372 10.31 -12.98 2.15
N ASP A 373 10.97 -14.10 2.46
CA ASP A 373 12.36 -14.11 2.91
C ASP A 373 13.38 -14.00 1.76
N LEU A 374 13.13 -14.61 0.60
CA LEU A 374 13.96 -14.48 -0.61
C LEU A 374 14.12 -13.03 -1.09
N LYS A 375 13.16 -12.15 -0.74
CA LYS A 375 13.22 -10.72 -1.06
C LYS A 375 14.01 -9.90 -0.05
N LYS A 376 14.24 -10.38 1.18
CA LYS A 376 15.18 -9.73 2.11
C LYS A 376 16.63 -9.86 1.63
N GLU A 377 16.96 -10.93 0.91
CA GLU A 377 18.31 -11.15 0.38
C GLU A 377 18.53 -10.55 -1.01
N LYS A 378 17.49 -10.43 -1.84
CA LYS A 378 17.60 -9.86 -3.19
C LYS A 378 17.25 -8.38 -3.23
N ASN A 379 18.28 -7.53 -3.10
CA ASN A 379 18.26 -6.23 -3.77
C ASN A 379 18.04 -6.48 -5.26
N PHE A 380 16.92 -6.00 -5.80
CA PHE A 380 16.34 -6.33 -7.11
C PHE A 380 17.21 -5.99 -8.33
N PHE A 381 18.44 -5.50 -8.14
CA PHE A 381 19.43 -5.20 -9.17
C PHE A 381 20.03 -6.44 -9.86
N GLU A 382 19.80 -7.65 -9.36
CA GLU A 382 20.42 -8.86 -9.93
C GLU A 382 19.53 -9.64 -10.92
N THR A 383 18.25 -9.28 -11.08
CA THR A 383 17.40 -9.92 -12.10
C THR A 383 17.44 -9.13 -13.42
N ARG A 384 18.55 -9.33 -14.15
CA ARG A 384 18.84 -8.98 -15.56
C ARG A 384 18.25 -7.68 -16.13
N VAL A 385 19.13 -6.69 -16.26
CA VAL A 385 19.18 -5.79 -17.41
C VAL A 385 19.22 -6.62 -18.69
N THR A 386 18.11 -6.69 -19.42
CA THR A 386 18.13 -7.03 -20.85
C THR A 386 18.52 -5.79 -21.63
N GLU A 387 19.66 -5.88 -22.30
CA GLU A 387 20.38 -4.81 -22.99
C GLU A 387 19.51 -3.94 -23.92
N TYR A 388 19.76 -2.62 -23.89
CA TYR A 388 20.16 -1.92 -25.11
C TYR A 388 21.47 -1.20 -24.86
N ARG A 389 22.54 -1.82 -25.35
CA ARG A 389 23.86 -1.22 -25.51
C ARG A 389 23.76 -0.20 -26.64
N THR A 390 23.41 1.05 -26.34
CA THR A 390 23.56 2.15 -27.30
C THR A 390 25.04 2.53 -27.38
N GLY A 391 25.69 1.96 -28.38
CA GLY A 391 26.76 2.58 -29.17
C GLY A 391 27.95 3.13 -28.41
N GLY A 392 29.04 2.35 -28.37
CA GLY A 392 30.36 2.91 -28.11
C GLY A 392 30.64 4.08 -29.08
N GLY A 393 30.97 5.23 -28.52
CA GLY A 393 31.51 6.35 -29.27
C GLY A 393 32.88 5.96 -29.80
N LEU A 394 32.97 5.64 -31.09
CA LEU A 394 34.22 5.60 -31.82
C LEU A 394 34.78 7.02 -31.89
N THR A 395 35.90 7.25 -31.21
CA THR A 395 36.79 8.38 -31.46
C THR A 395 37.58 8.10 -32.73
N TRP A 396 37.48 8.99 -33.71
CA TRP A 396 38.39 9.05 -34.85
C TRP A 396 39.19 10.34 -34.73
N ASP A 397 40.52 10.23 -34.90
CA ASP A 397 41.43 11.36 -35.12
C ASP A 397 41.17 12.02 -36.49
#